data_AF-A0A017T2A6-F1
#
_entry.id   AF-A0A017T2A6-F1
#
_cell.length_a   1.000
_cell.length_b   1.000
_cell.length_c   1.000
_cell.angle_alpha   90.00
_cell.angle_beta   90.00
_cell.angle_gamma   90.00
#
_symmetry.space_group_name_H-M   'P 1'
#
loop_
_entity.id
_entity.type
_entity.pdbx_description
1 polymer ?
#
loop_
_entity_poly.entity_id
_entity_poly.type
_entity_poly.pdbx_seq_one_letter_code
_entity_poly.pdbx_strand_id
1 'polypeptide(L)'
;MKYFAYGLLAIGGALAAWTVSEPASAATACRDIDTVKESADLNKNTGMGGHVTQHILGMAPPPGMSQQGKTLFKDGEKFGRAWGQYTSITNPKMCTGNSSIQQVFKISGLVDALSCRAVDGAGKCTEYDSFASDTIAFAFINNGGKWILNTAYPVPMP
;
A
#
# COMPACT_ATOMS: atom_id res chain seq x y z
N MET A 1 59.32 45.81 -41.50
CA MET A 1 59.83 44.63 -42.25
C MET A 1 59.41 43.38 -41.51
N LYS A 2 58.99 42.36 -42.29
CA LYS A 2 58.56 40.99 -41.94
C LYS A 2 57.07 40.79 -41.59
N TYR A 3 56.40 40.27 -42.62
CA TYR A 3 55.10 39.59 -42.67
C TYR A 3 55.10 38.28 -41.87
N PHE A 4 53.95 37.80 -41.40
CA PHE A 4 53.33 36.52 -41.82
C PHE A 4 51.93 36.32 -41.20
N ALA A 5 51.04 35.75 -41.99
CA ALA A 5 49.62 35.51 -41.72
C ALA A 5 49.33 34.06 -41.26
N TYR A 6 48.05 33.82 -40.96
CA TYR A 6 47.31 32.55 -40.85
C TYR A 6 47.26 31.85 -39.49
N GLY A 7 46.02 31.57 -39.05
CA GLY A 7 45.71 30.67 -37.96
C GLY A 7 44.29 30.80 -37.43
N LEU A 8 43.27 30.58 -38.28
CA LEU A 8 41.91 30.31 -37.82
C LEU A 8 41.91 28.92 -37.18
N LEU A 9 41.60 28.81 -35.88
CA LEU A 9 41.32 27.54 -35.23
C LEU A 9 40.17 27.72 -34.26
N ALA A 10 38.97 27.39 -34.76
CA ALA A 10 37.82 27.10 -33.93
C ALA A 10 38.09 25.83 -33.13
N ILE A 11 38.01 25.91 -31.80
CA ILE A 11 37.95 24.73 -30.95
C ILE A 11 36.61 24.78 -30.23
N GLY A 12 35.67 24.01 -30.76
CA GLY A 12 34.40 23.73 -30.10
C GLY A 12 34.65 22.99 -28.78
N GLY A 13 34.36 23.65 -27.68
CA GLY A 13 34.29 23.02 -26.36
C GLY A 13 32.97 22.29 -26.22
N ALA A 14 32.99 20.97 -26.38
CA ALA A 14 31.85 20.09 -26.16
C ALA A 14 31.31 20.24 -24.73
N LEU A 15 30.09 20.76 -24.61
CA LEU A 15 29.30 20.68 -23.38
C LEU A 15 28.91 19.21 -23.19
N ALA A 16 29.69 18.49 -22.38
CA ALA A 16 29.31 17.17 -21.90
C ALA A 16 28.07 17.33 -21.00
N ALA A 17 26.89 17.09 -21.56
CA ALA A 17 25.65 16.97 -20.82
C ALA A 17 25.69 15.64 -20.05
N TRP A 18 25.99 15.71 -18.76
CA TRP A 18 25.83 14.59 -17.84
C TRP A 18 24.32 14.40 -17.64
N THR A 19 23.71 13.54 -18.45
CA THR A 19 22.36 13.04 -18.17
C THR A 19 22.46 12.20 -16.91
N VAL A 20 22.04 12.77 -15.77
CA VAL A 20 21.78 12.00 -14.56
C VAL A 20 20.57 11.12 -14.87
N SER A 21 20.82 9.89 -15.29
CA SER A 21 19.79 8.87 -15.37
C SER A 21 19.39 8.54 -13.94
N GLU A 22 18.28 9.10 -13.46
CA GLU A 22 17.67 8.64 -12.22
C GLU A 22 17.45 7.13 -12.36
N PRO A 23 17.95 6.31 -11.43
CA PRO A 23 17.72 4.88 -11.50
C PRO A 23 16.21 4.67 -11.45
N ALA A 24 15.65 4.13 -12.53
CA ALA A 24 14.27 3.67 -12.53
C ALA A 24 14.15 2.66 -11.38
N SER A 25 13.48 3.05 -10.30
CA SER A 25 13.24 2.16 -9.16
C SER A 25 12.56 0.92 -9.70
N ALA A 26 13.28 -0.21 -9.72
CA ALA A 26 12.76 -1.46 -10.23
C ALA A 26 11.47 -1.79 -9.45
N ALA A 27 10.41 -2.09 -10.19
CA ALA A 27 9.16 -2.53 -9.62
C ALA A 27 9.43 -3.69 -8.66
N THR A 28 9.10 -3.49 -7.39
CA THR A 28 9.23 -4.53 -6.36
C THR A 28 7.85 -4.96 -5.92
N ALA A 29 7.67 -6.24 -5.61
CA ALA A 29 6.40 -6.71 -5.05
C ALA A 29 6.13 -5.96 -3.74
N CYS A 30 4.94 -5.38 -3.60
CA CYS A 30 4.61 -4.53 -2.45
C CYS A 30 4.89 -5.24 -1.12
N ARG A 31 4.51 -6.51 -1.01
CA ARG A 31 4.74 -7.34 0.18
C ARG A 31 6.20 -7.48 0.60
N ASP A 32 7.15 -7.30 -0.32
CA ASP A 32 8.57 -7.51 -0.07
C ASP A 32 9.26 -6.23 0.40
N ILE A 33 8.61 -5.07 0.29
CA ILE A 33 9.09 -3.77 0.76
C ILE A 33 8.99 -3.69 2.29
N ASP A 34 10.07 -3.30 2.97
CA ASP A 34 10.13 -3.30 4.43
C ASP A 34 9.12 -2.37 5.09
N THR A 35 8.88 -1.18 4.54
CA THR A 35 7.86 -0.26 5.05
C THR A 35 6.44 -0.80 4.88
N VAL A 36 6.21 -1.63 3.86
CA VAL A 36 4.93 -2.34 3.70
C VAL A 36 4.78 -3.41 4.78
N LYS A 37 5.80 -4.23 5.00
CA LYS A 37 5.81 -5.23 6.09
C LYS A 37 5.62 -4.59 7.46
N GLU A 38 6.29 -3.47 7.71
CA GLU A 38 6.15 -2.72 8.95
C GLU A 38 4.73 -2.17 9.12
N SER A 39 4.16 -1.58 8.07
CA SER A 39 2.78 -1.08 8.11
C SER A 39 1.72 -2.17 8.19
N ALA A 40 2.09 -3.45 8.01
CA ALA A 40 1.18 -4.57 8.27
C ALA A 40 1.06 -4.89 9.77
N ASP A 41 1.93 -4.35 10.64
CA ASP A 41 1.70 -4.34 12.08
C ASP A 41 0.56 -3.36 12.42
N LEU A 42 -0.52 -3.89 12.99
CA LEU A 42 -1.72 -3.13 13.33
C LEU A 42 -1.47 -1.99 14.33
N ASN A 43 -0.43 -2.08 15.15
CA ASN A 43 -0.05 -1.02 16.09
C ASN A 43 0.70 0.12 15.41
N LYS A 44 1.27 -0.13 14.22
CA LYS A 44 2.04 0.85 13.45
C LYS A 44 1.26 1.45 12.30
N ASN A 45 0.34 0.67 11.71
CA ASN A 45 -0.35 1.00 10.48
C ASN A 45 -0.91 2.43 10.46
N THR A 46 -1.71 2.80 11.46
CA THR A 46 -2.31 4.14 11.54
C THR A 46 -1.28 5.25 11.69
N GLY A 47 -0.24 5.03 12.51
CA GLY A 47 0.86 6.00 12.67
C GLY A 47 1.67 6.20 11.38
N MET A 48 1.66 5.23 10.48
CA MET A 48 2.29 5.31 9.16
C MET A 48 1.36 5.87 8.07
N GLY A 49 0.13 6.26 8.41
CA GLY A 49 -0.86 6.79 7.47
C GLY A 49 -1.75 5.73 6.81
N GLY A 50 -1.72 4.48 7.32
CA GLY A 50 -2.62 3.42 6.91
C GLY A 50 -3.95 3.44 7.65
N HIS A 51 -4.92 2.74 7.09
CA HIS A 51 -6.29 2.62 7.56
C HIS A 51 -6.77 1.18 7.79
N VAL A 52 -5.88 0.21 7.99
CA VAL A 52 -6.24 -1.21 8.20
C VAL A 52 -7.14 -1.38 9.43
N THR A 53 -6.91 -0.60 10.50
CA THR A 53 -7.65 -0.74 11.76
C THR A 53 -9.14 -0.37 11.64
N GLN A 54 -9.55 0.42 10.64
CA GLN A 54 -10.98 0.68 10.38
C GLN A 54 -11.71 -0.57 9.83
N HIS A 55 -10.97 -1.62 9.49
CA HIS A 55 -11.47 -2.88 8.97
C HIS A 55 -11.24 -4.04 9.96
N ILE A 56 -11.06 -3.78 11.26
CA ILE A 56 -10.89 -4.82 12.29
C ILE A 56 -11.79 -4.51 13.47
N LEU A 57 -12.72 -5.42 13.79
CA LEU A 57 -13.66 -5.23 14.89
C LEU A 57 -12.93 -4.89 16.21
N GLY A 58 -13.43 -3.88 16.93
CA GLY A 58 -12.94 -3.48 18.24
C GLY A 58 -11.69 -2.59 18.24
N MET A 59 -10.94 -2.55 17.12
CA MET A 59 -9.83 -1.62 16.95
C MET A 59 -10.32 -0.19 16.71
N ALA A 60 -9.54 0.80 17.16
CA ALA A 60 -9.83 2.20 16.90
C ALA A 60 -9.58 2.51 15.41
N PRO A 61 -10.56 3.08 14.68
CA PRO A 61 -10.30 3.57 13.33
C PRO A 61 -9.29 4.74 13.38
N PRO A 62 -8.62 5.07 12.26
CA PRO A 62 -7.80 6.26 12.15
C PRO A 62 -8.56 7.54 12.54
N PRO A 63 -7.87 8.60 12.99
CA PRO A 63 -8.52 9.87 13.34
C PRO A 63 -9.42 10.40 12.20
N GLY A 64 -10.66 10.75 12.55
CA GLY A 64 -11.66 11.25 11.59
C GLY A 64 -12.32 10.17 10.73
N MET A 65 -11.96 8.89 10.90
CA MET A 65 -12.57 7.76 10.20
C MET A 65 -13.54 6.99 11.10
N SER A 66 -14.32 6.11 10.50
CA SER A 66 -15.31 5.28 11.17
C SER A 66 -15.36 3.89 10.53
N GLN A 67 -15.73 2.88 11.33
CA GLN A 67 -16.02 1.53 10.85
C GLN A 67 -17.40 1.40 10.21
N GLN A 68 -18.26 2.43 10.30
CA GLN A 68 -19.63 2.36 9.79
C GLN A 68 -19.67 2.09 8.28
N GLY A 69 -20.46 1.10 7.88
CA GLY A 69 -20.59 0.67 6.48
C GLY A 69 -19.35 -0.03 5.91
N LYS A 70 -18.34 -0.32 6.74
CA LYS A 70 -17.15 -1.07 6.32
C LYS A 70 -17.34 -2.56 6.52
N THR A 71 -16.63 -3.34 5.70
CA THR A 71 -16.41 -4.76 5.99
C THR A 71 -15.21 -4.90 6.91
N LEU A 72 -15.32 -5.78 7.91
CA LEU A 72 -14.34 -5.95 8.97
C LEU A 72 -13.86 -7.40 9.00
N PHE A 73 -12.57 -7.59 9.28
CA PHE A 73 -12.09 -8.79 9.93
C PHE A 73 -12.67 -8.86 11.35
N LYS A 74 -13.03 -10.06 11.79
CA LYS A 74 -13.54 -10.30 13.14
C LYS A 74 -12.57 -9.90 14.25
N ASP A 75 -11.27 -9.98 13.97
CA ASP A 75 -10.19 -9.62 14.88
C ASP A 75 -8.86 -9.47 14.11
N GLY A 76 -7.80 -9.08 14.82
CA GLY A 76 -6.46 -8.95 14.24
C GLY A 76 -5.81 -10.27 13.82
N GLU A 77 -6.23 -11.41 14.38
CA GLU A 77 -5.72 -12.74 13.99
C GLU A 77 -6.21 -13.09 12.57
N LYS A 78 -7.47 -12.81 12.25
CA LYS A 78 -8.02 -13.04 10.90
C LYS A 78 -7.35 -12.16 9.86
N PHE A 79 -7.05 -10.90 10.20
CA PHE A 79 -6.21 -10.06 9.36
C PHE A 79 -4.80 -10.68 9.19
N GLY A 80 -4.15 -11.08 10.28
CA GLY A 80 -2.81 -11.68 10.24
C GLY A 80 -2.73 -12.93 9.36
N ARG A 81 -3.75 -13.79 9.42
CA ARG A 81 -3.87 -14.95 8.52
C ARG A 81 -4.01 -14.52 7.05
N ALA A 82 -4.87 -13.53 6.77
CA ALA A 82 -5.03 -13.01 5.41
C ALA A 82 -3.73 -12.41 4.87
N TRP A 83 -3.02 -11.64 5.69
CA TRP A 83 -1.71 -11.10 5.34
C TRP A 83 -0.67 -12.20 5.08
N GLY A 84 -0.57 -13.20 5.94
CA GLY A 84 0.35 -14.34 5.76
C GLY A 84 0.07 -15.17 4.50
N GLN A 85 -1.19 -15.26 4.07
CA GLN A 85 -1.52 -15.86 2.78
C GLN A 85 -1.16 -14.95 1.61
N TYR A 86 -1.43 -13.64 1.72
CA TYR A 86 -1.03 -12.66 0.71
C TYR A 86 0.49 -12.70 0.47
N THR A 87 1.29 -12.82 1.53
CA THR A 87 2.75 -12.90 1.40
C THR A 87 3.25 -14.13 0.63
N SER A 88 2.38 -15.13 0.43
CA SER A 88 2.71 -16.41 -0.22
C SER A 88 2.10 -16.58 -1.61
N ILE A 89 1.34 -15.61 -2.13
CA ILE A 89 0.72 -15.73 -3.46
C ILE A 89 1.75 -15.70 -4.59
N THR A 90 1.48 -16.39 -5.71
CA THR A 90 2.41 -16.46 -6.85
C THR A 90 2.56 -15.12 -7.58
N ASN A 91 1.49 -14.33 -7.68
CA ASN A 91 1.45 -13.09 -8.47
C ASN A 91 1.13 -11.88 -7.56
N PRO A 92 2.09 -11.43 -6.74
CA PRO A 92 1.88 -10.27 -5.87
C PRO A 92 1.75 -8.99 -6.69
N LYS A 93 1.16 -7.98 -6.06
CA LYS A 93 1.06 -6.66 -6.68
C LYS A 93 2.42 -5.97 -6.64
N MET A 94 2.81 -5.36 -7.75
CA MET A 94 4.02 -4.57 -7.84
C MET A 94 3.73 -3.13 -7.42
N CYS A 95 4.57 -2.59 -6.54
CA CYS A 95 4.52 -1.21 -6.09
C CYS A 95 5.37 -0.36 -7.04
N THR A 96 4.72 0.47 -7.86
CA THR A 96 5.37 1.30 -8.88
C THR A 96 4.72 2.68 -8.97
N GLY A 97 5.52 3.71 -9.26
CA GLY A 97 5.03 5.09 -9.34
C GLY A 97 4.52 5.61 -7.98
N ASN A 98 3.54 6.52 -8.05
CA ASN A 98 3.02 7.26 -6.89
C ASN A 98 1.50 7.12 -6.68
N SER A 99 0.82 6.29 -7.48
CA SER A 99 -0.62 6.09 -7.38
C SER A 99 -0.98 5.01 -6.35
N SER A 100 -2.19 5.04 -5.80
CA SER A 100 -2.70 3.93 -5.01
C SER A 100 -2.87 2.69 -5.88
N ILE A 101 -2.51 1.52 -5.35
CA ILE A 101 -2.60 0.25 -6.08
C ILE A 101 -3.33 -0.77 -5.21
N GLN A 102 -4.22 -1.57 -5.81
CA GLN A 102 -4.97 -2.61 -5.12
C GLN A 102 -4.73 -4.00 -5.71
N GLN A 103 -4.73 -5.01 -4.84
CA GLN A 103 -4.86 -6.43 -5.18
C GLN A 103 -6.13 -6.96 -4.52
N VAL A 104 -6.96 -7.65 -5.29
CA VAL A 104 -8.02 -8.52 -4.76
C VAL A 104 -7.60 -9.95 -5.06
N PHE A 105 -7.64 -10.82 -4.07
CA PHE A 105 -7.27 -12.22 -4.26
C PHE A 105 -8.11 -13.15 -3.39
N LYS A 106 -8.21 -14.40 -3.84
CA LYS A 106 -8.85 -15.46 -3.07
C LYS A 106 -7.89 -16.03 -2.04
N ILE A 107 -8.34 -16.14 -0.81
CA ILE A 107 -7.66 -16.85 0.27
C ILE A 107 -8.03 -18.33 0.25
N SER A 108 -7.16 -19.18 0.79
CA SER A 108 -7.52 -20.58 1.03
C SER A 108 -8.41 -20.69 2.27
N GLY A 109 -9.61 -21.22 2.06
CA GLY A 109 -10.67 -21.33 3.09
C GLY A 109 -11.44 -20.03 3.29
N LEU A 110 -12.30 -20.01 4.31
CA LEU A 110 -13.10 -18.84 4.66
C LEU A 110 -12.45 -18.01 5.76
N VAL A 111 -12.78 -16.72 5.77
CA VAL A 111 -12.59 -15.81 6.89
C VAL A 111 -13.96 -15.37 7.38
N ASP A 112 -14.16 -15.46 8.69
CA ASP A 112 -15.28 -14.83 9.38
C ASP A 112 -15.14 -13.32 9.21
N ALA A 113 -16.05 -12.72 8.45
CA ALA A 113 -16.07 -11.30 8.16
C ALA A 113 -17.39 -10.68 8.63
N LEU A 114 -17.36 -9.38 8.85
CA LEU A 114 -18.49 -8.64 9.41
C LEU A 114 -18.80 -7.42 8.56
N SER A 115 -20.06 -7.09 8.37
CA SER A 115 -20.50 -5.81 7.79
C SER A 115 -20.98 -4.92 8.93
N CYS A 116 -20.33 -3.76 9.12
CA CYS A 116 -20.67 -2.86 10.21
C CYS A 116 -21.89 -1.99 9.88
N ARG A 117 -22.93 -2.04 10.72
CA ARG A 117 -24.17 -1.25 10.55
C ARG A 117 -24.19 0.01 11.41
N ALA A 118 -23.71 -0.09 12.65
CA ALA A 118 -23.71 1.01 13.61
C ALA A 118 -22.38 1.09 14.36
N VAL A 119 -22.06 2.29 14.83
CA VAL A 119 -20.83 2.60 15.55
C VAL A 119 -21.11 3.36 16.83
N ASP A 120 -20.16 3.30 17.77
CA ASP A 120 -20.13 4.17 18.95
C ASP A 120 -19.64 5.59 18.61
N GLY A 121 -19.60 6.46 19.62
CA GLY A 121 -19.10 7.84 19.49
C GLY A 121 -17.62 7.97 19.13
N ALA A 122 -16.86 6.88 19.19
CA ALA A 122 -15.47 6.81 18.74
C ALA A 122 -15.32 6.19 17.33
N GLY A 123 -16.44 5.89 16.66
CA GLY A 123 -16.45 5.32 15.31
C GLY A 123 -16.16 3.82 15.27
N LYS A 124 -16.15 3.12 16.41
CA LYS A 124 -15.95 1.66 16.47
C LYS A 124 -17.27 0.93 16.27
N CYS A 125 -17.24 -0.20 15.57
CA CYS A 125 -18.43 -0.97 15.28
C CYS A 125 -19.07 -1.55 16.55
N THR A 126 -20.37 -1.33 16.71
CA THR A 126 -21.18 -1.86 17.82
C THR A 126 -22.25 -2.83 17.34
N GLU A 127 -22.70 -2.69 16.08
CA GLU A 127 -23.67 -3.58 15.46
C GLU A 127 -23.19 -4.02 14.09
N TYR A 128 -23.30 -5.32 13.80
CA TYR A 128 -22.79 -5.91 12.57
C TYR A 128 -23.59 -7.14 12.13
N ASP A 129 -23.48 -7.45 10.84
CA ASP A 129 -23.90 -8.73 10.24
C ASP A 129 -22.68 -9.58 9.95
N SER A 130 -22.73 -10.86 10.27
CA SER A 130 -21.70 -11.81 9.87
C SER A 130 -21.89 -12.23 8.41
N PHE A 131 -20.79 -12.35 7.67
CA PHE A 131 -20.78 -12.97 6.36
C PHE A 131 -19.51 -13.81 6.16
N ALA A 132 -19.59 -14.80 5.28
CA ALA A 132 -18.43 -15.58 4.87
C ALA A 132 -17.71 -14.88 3.71
N SER A 133 -16.38 -14.83 3.77
CA SER A 133 -15.54 -14.30 2.70
C SER A 133 -14.42 -15.27 2.37
N ASP A 134 -14.21 -15.52 1.08
CA ASP A 134 -13.02 -16.20 0.54
C ASP A 134 -12.10 -15.21 -0.19
N THR A 135 -12.39 -13.91 -0.16
CA THR A 135 -11.78 -12.91 -1.02
C THR A 135 -11.36 -11.69 -0.20
N ILE A 136 -10.09 -11.31 -0.27
CA ILE A 136 -9.55 -10.17 0.47
C ILE A 136 -9.03 -9.12 -0.51
N ALA A 137 -9.31 -7.85 -0.23
CA ALA A 137 -8.69 -6.72 -0.89
C ALA A 137 -7.54 -6.18 -0.02
N PHE A 138 -6.36 -5.98 -0.61
CA PHE A 138 -5.26 -5.21 -0.03
C PHE A 138 -4.94 -4.04 -0.94
N ALA A 139 -4.87 -2.84 -0.38
CA ALA A 139 -4.47 -1.63 -1.09
C ALA A 139 -3.21 -1.04 -0.49
N PHE A 140 -2.32 -0.60 -1.36
CA PHE A 140 -1.02 -0.01 -1.04
C PHE A 140 -1.00 1.42 -1.56
N ILE A 141 -0.33 2.30 -0.84
CA ILE A 141 -0.11 3.68 -1.27
C ILE A 141 1.36 4.06 -1.09
N ASN A 142 1.81 5.00 -1.91
CA ASN A 142 3.05 5.73 -1.66
C ASN A 142 2.71 6.90 -0.73
N ASN A 143 3.17 6.84 0.51
CA ASN A 143 3.02 7.89 1.51
C ASN A 143 4.38 8.53 1.77
N GLY A 144 4.59 9.75 1.23
CA GLY A 144 5.84 10.50 1.44
C GLY A 144 7.10 9.79 0.91
N GLY A 145 7.00 9.11 -0.23
CA GLY A 145 8.10 8.37 -0.85
C GLY A 145 8.27 6.94 -0.32
N LYS A 146 7.41 6.50 0.60
CA LYS A 146 7.44 5.15 1.18
C LYS A 146 6.17 4.40 0.84
N TRP A 147 6.30 3.19 0.32
CA TRP A 147 5.15 2.31 0.15
C TRP A 147 4.70 1.73 1.48
N ILE A 148 3.39 1.76 1.73
CA ILE A 148 2.78 1.14 2.91
C ILE A 148 1.57 0.31 2.49
N LEU A 149 1.22 -0.68 3.31
CA LEU A 149 -0.11 -1.25 3.33
C LEU A 149 -1.08 -0.19 3.84
N ASN A 150 -1.87 0.38 2.93
CA ASN A 150 -2.85 1.39 3.28
C ASN A 150 -4.05 0.74 3.96
N THR A 151 -4.72 -0.21 3.31
CA THR A 151 -5.91 -0.85 3.88
C THR A 151 -5.99 -2.30 3.44
N ALA A 152 -6.69 -3.10 4.23
CA ALA A 152 -7.04 -4.47 3.90
C ALA A 152 -8.44 -4.76 4.43
N TYR A 153 -9.27 -5.45 3.65
CA TYR A 153 -10.63 -5.80 4.08
C TYR A 153 -11.19 -7.04 3.38
N PRO A 154 -12.04 -7.82 4.07
CA PRO A 154 -12.78 -8.90 3.44
C PRO A 154 -13.80 -8.38 2.44
N VAL A 155 -13.94 -9.06 1.32
CA VAL A 155 -14.94 -8.78 0.28
C VAL A 155 -16.05 -9.83 0.40
N PRO A 156 -17.34 -9.42 0.45
CA PRO A 156 -18.44 -10.39 0.42
C PRO A 156 -18.34 -11.28 -0.81
N MET A 157 -18.68 -12.56 -0.66
CA MET A 157 -18.79 -13.44 -1.81
C MET A 157 -19.87 -12.88 -2.76
N PRO A 158 -19.60 -12.87 -4.09
CA PRO A 158 -20.59 -12.44 -5.08
C PRO A 158 -21.80 -13.39 -5.15
#